data_AF-A0A5B0F897-F1
#
_entry.id   AF-A0A5B0F897-F1
#
_cell.length_a   1.000
_cell.length_b   1.000
_cell.length_c   1.000
_cell.angle_alpha   90.00
_cell.angle_beta   90.00
_cell.angle_gamma   90.00
#
_symmetry.space_group_name_H-M   'P 1'
#
loop_
_entity.id
_entity.type
_entity.pdbx_description
1 polymer ?
#
loop_
_entity_poly.entity_id
_entity_poly.type
_entity_poly.pdbx_seq_one_letter_code
_entity_poly.pdbx_strand_id
1 'polypeptide(L)' 'TTLAYAQPVGGVVSAGNANISILPGNMTIQQNSQNVAINWQSFNINRGESVNFVQHNSSAIALNRVLGSDASSIMGNLS' A
#
# COMPACT_ATOMS: atom_id res chain seq x y z
N THR A 1 8.85 5.19 22.48
CA THR A 1 8.61 3.81 22.02
C THR A 1 8.04 3.89 20.63
N THR A 2 8.80 3.54 19.60
CA THR A 2 8.31 3.60 18.22
C THR A 2 7.39 2.40 18.02
N LEU A 3 6.09 2.63 18.00
CA LEU A 3 5.11 1.62 17.59
C LEU A 3 5.41 1.30 16.12
N ALA A 4 6.12 0.20 15.86
CA ALA A 4 6.27 -0.32 14.51
C ALA A 4 4.93 -0.94 14.11
N TYR A 5 4.09 -0.15 13.45
CA TYR A 5 2.89 -0.65 12.79
C TYR A 5 3.34 -1.54 11.63
N ALA A 6 2.86 -2.78 11.56
CA ALA A 6 3.22 -3.72 10.49
C ALA A 6 2.33 -3.49 9.25
N GLN A 7 2.24 -2.21 8.85
CA GLN A 7 1.73 -1.75 7.57
C GLN A 7 2.63 -2.22 6.42
N PRO A 8 2.23 -2.08 5.14
CA PRO A 8 3.14 -2.38 4.03
C PRO A 8 4.48 -1.63 4.17
N VAL A 9 5.58 -2.31 3.88
CA VAL A 9 6.94 -1.81 4.13
C VAL A 9 7.71 -1.69 2.81
N GLY A 10 8.50 -0.62 2.69
CA GLY A 10 9.44 -0.45 1.58
C GLY A 10 8.77 -0.18 0.23
N GLY A 11 7.62 0.50 0.23
CA GLY A 11 6.88 0.84 -0.99
C GLY A 11 7.68 1.75 -1.92
N VAL A 12 7.87 1.31 -3.17
CA VAL A 12 8.53 2.08 -4.23
C VAL A 12 7.66 2.02 -5.48
N VAL A 13 7.23 3.19 -5.97
CA VAL A 13 6.53 3.31 -7.25
C VAL A 13 7.51 2.98 -8.37
N SER A 14 7.22 1.92 -9.13
CA SER A 14 8.06 1.40 -10.20
C SER A 14 7.55 1.74 -11.60
N ALA A 15 6.26 2.03 -11.74
CA ALA A 15 5.65 2.56 -12.96
C ALA A 15 4.41 3.39 -12.60
N GLY A 16 4.07 4.38 -13.44
CA GLY A 16 2.96 5.30 -13.17
C GLY A 16 3.32 6.39 -12.15
N ASN A 17 2.30 7.00 -11.55
CA ASN A 17 2.45 8.04 -10.56
C ASN A 17 1.52 7.82 -9.37
N ALA A 18 2.10 7.71 -8.18
CA ALA A 18 1.37 7.71 -6.92
C ALA A 18 2.25 8.29 -5.81
N ASN A 19 1.61 8.86 -4.79
CA ASN A 19 2.28 9.28 -3.56
C ASN A 19 1.81 8.37 -2.41
N ILE A 20 2.75 7.91 -1.59
CA ILE A 20 2.48 7.03 -0.45
C ILE A 20 2.66 7.86 0.83
N SER A 21 1.59 7.98 1.62
CA SER A 21 1.56 8.68 2.90
C SER A 21 1.25 7.71 4.02
N ILE A 22 2.05 7.74 5.09
CA ILE A 22 1.95 6.79 6.20
C ILE A 22 1.66 7.56 7.49
N LEU A 23 0.59 7.17 8.16
CA LEU A 23 0.20 7.58 9.51
C LEU A 23 0.11 6.33 10.41
N PRO A 24 0.17 6.48 11.74
CA PRO A 24 -0.05 5.38 12.67
C PRO A 24 -1.33 4.58 12.35
N GLY A 25 -1.17 3.33 11.91
CA GLY A 25 -2.27 2.43 11.54
C GLY A 25 -3.05 2.77 10.25
N ASN A 26 -2.64 3.80 9.50
CA ASN A 26 -3.31 4.18 8.24
C ASN A 26 -2.28 4.57 7.18
N MET A 27 -2.34 3.89 6.04
CA MET A 27 -1.59 4.24 4.84
C MET A 27 -2.56 4.74 3.78
N THR A 28 -2.26 5.87 3.18
CA THR A 28 -3.00 6.40 2.02
C THR A 28 -2.08 6.45 0.81
N ILE A 29 -2.53 5.89 -0.30
CA ILE A 29 -1.84 5.86 -1.59
C ILE A 29 -2.66 6.69 -2.56
N GLN A 30 -2.22 7.93 -2.82
CA GLN A 30 -2.84 8.82 -3.79
C GLN A 30 -2.32 8.47 -5.18
N GLN A 31 -3.11 7.76 -5.98
CA GLN A 31 -2.77 7.39 -7.35
C GLN A 31 -3.23 8.49 -8.31
N ASN A 32 -2.32 9.01 -9.12
CA ASN A 32 -2.59 10.11 -10.06
C ASN A 32 -2.54 9.66 -11.54
N SER A 33 -2.16 8.41 -11.82
CA SER A 33 -2.12 7.84 -13.17
C SER A 33 -3.13 6.71 -13.35
N GLN A 34 -3.54 6.45 -14.60
CA GLN A 34 -4.49 5.35 -14.91
C GLN A 34 -4.02 4.01 -14.36
N ASN A 35 -2.73 3.71 -14.52
CA ASN A 35 -2.11 2.49 -14.01
C ASN A 35 -0.93 2.88 -13.13
N VAL A 36 -0.73 2.16 -12.02
CA VAL A 36 0.48 2.25 -11.19
C VAL A 36 0.97 0.84 -10.87
N ALA A 37 2.29 0.68 -10.75
CA ALA A 37 2.91 -0.52 -10.19
C ALA A 37 3.80 -0.14 -9.02
N ILE A 38 3.56 -0.74 -7.86
CA ILE A 38 4.29 -0.46 -6.62
C ILE A 38 4.98 -1.75 -6.16
N ASN A 39 6.29 -1.68 -5.99
CA ASN A 39 7.07 -2.75 -5.38
C ASN A 39 7.09 -2.56 -3.86
N TRP A 40 6.91 -3.65 -3.12
CA TRP A 40 6.90 -3.67 -1.67
C TRP A 40 7.90 -4.71 -1.16
N GLN A 41 8.59 -4.42 -0.05
CA GLN A 41 9.36 -5.44 0.65
C GLN A 41 8.41 -6.43 1.35
N SER A 42 7.34 -5.91 1.94
CA SER A 42 6.22 -6.70 2.46
C SER A 42 4.92 -5.90 2.31
N PHE A 43 3.79 -6.60 2.14
CA PHE A 43 2.47 -5.98 2.06
C PHE A 43 1.54 -6.71 3.02
N ASN A 44 1.52 -6.25 4.27
CA ASN A 44 0.66 -6.75 5.34
C ASN A 44 -0.27 -5.63 5.82
N ILE A 45 -1.45 -5.99 6.27
CA ILE A 45 -2.41 -5.07 6.89
C ILE A 45 -2.96 -5.77 8.12
N ASN A 46 -2.52 -5.40 9.32
CA ASN A 46 -2.97 -6.06 10.55
C ASN A 46 -4.37 -5.59 10.97
N ARG A 47 -4.96 -6.29 11.95
CA ARG A 47 -6.23 -5.86 12.55
C ARG A 47 -6.10 -4.44 13.10
N GLY A 48 -7.07 -3.59 12.77
CA GLY A 48 -7.06 -2.17 13.16
C GLY A 48 -6.22 -1.27 12.25
N GLU A 49 -5.50 -1.82 11.27
CA GLU A 49 -4.78 -1.05 10.25
C GLU A 49 -5.59 -0.91 8.96
N SER A 50 -5.23 0.08 8.16
CA SER A 50 -5.84 0.34 6.86
C SER A 50 -4.83 0.79 5.81
N VAL A 51 -5.06 0.35 4.57
CA VAL A 51 -4.40 0.87 3.35
C VAL A 51 -5.50 1.33 2.42
N ASN A 52 -5.44 2.59 2.00
CA ASN A 52 -6.46 3.24 1.17
C ASN A 52 -5.85 3.74 -0.15
N PHE A 53 -6.30 3.20 -1.27
CA PHE A 53 -5.95 3.65 -2.62
C PHE A 53 -6.95 4.70 -3.09
N VAL A 54 -6.54 5.97 -3.09
CA VAL A 54 -7.32 7.05 -3.68
C VAL A 54 -7.00 7.11 -5.17
N GLN A 55 -7.86 6.49 -5.98
CA GLN A 55 -7.74 6.48 -7.43
C GLN A 55 -8.64 7.55 -8.07
N HIS A 56 -8.19 8.16 -9.17
CA HIS A 56 -8.91 9.25 -9.85
C HIS A 56 -10.19 8.80 -10.55
N ASN A 57 -10.34 7.52 -10.86
CA ASN A 57 -11.57 6.92 -11.36
C ASN A 57 -11.64 5.43 -11.00
N SER A 58 -12.83 4.84 -11.17
CA SER A 58 -13.09 3.43 -10.83
C SER A 58 -12.49 2.41 -11.81
N SER A 59 -11.97 2.86 -12.97
CA SER A 59 -11.31 1.98 -13.94
C SER A 59 -9.78 1.98 -13.82
N ALA A 60 -9.24 2.75 -12.87
CA ALA A 60 -7.82 2.81 -12.59
C ALA A 60 -7.32 1.51 -11.95
N ILE A 61 -6.07 1.15 -12.23
CA ILE A 61 -5.48 -0.11 -11.76
C ILE A 61 -4.26 0.18 -10.90
N ALA A 62 -4.18 -0.49 -9.75
CA ALA A 62 -3.01 -0.53 -8.89
C ALA A 62 -2.45 -1.96 -8.82
N LEU A 63 -1.24 -2.17 -9.32
CA LEU A 63 -0.50 -3.41 -9.16
C LEU A 63 0.42 -3.31 -7.95
N ASN A 64 0.24 -4.19 -6.96
CA ASN A 64 1.12 -4.30 -5.80
C ASN A 64 1.96 -5.57 -5.92
N ARG A 65 3.29 -5.42 -6.04
CA ARG A 65 4.23 -6.54 -6.17
C ARG A 65 5.08 -6.67 -4.91
N VAL A 66 4.94 -7.78 -4.20
CA VAL A 66 5.78 -8.11 -3.04
C VAL A 66 7.07 -8.78 -3.51
N LEU A 67 8.21 -8.25 -3.09
CA LEU A 67 9.55 -8.76 -3.40
C LEU A 67 10.14 -9.62 -2.28
N GLY A 68 9.64 -9.46 -1.05
CA GLY A 68 10.01 -10.31 0.08
C GLY A 68 9.47 -11.73 -0.06
N SER A 69 10.05 -12.64 0.73
CA SER A 69 9.69 -14.06 0.75
C SER A 69 8.41 -14.38 1.51
N ASP A 70 7.99 -13.49 2.41
CA ASP A 70 6.85 -13.73 3.29
C ASP A 70 5.53 -13.46 2.57
N ALA A 71 4.55 -14.34 2.79
CA ALA A 71 3.21 -14.15 2.26
C ALA A 71 2.52 -12.93 2.88
N SER A 72 1.70 -12.26 2.08
CA SER A 72 0.84 -11.17 2.56
C SER A 72 -0.23 -11.67 3.53
N SER A 73 -0.33 -11.02 4.68
CA SER A 73 -1.42 -11.18 5.65
C SER A 73 -2.30 -9.93 5.67
N ILE A 74 -3.56 -10.08 5.25
CA ILE A 74 -4.54 -8.99 5.18
C ILE A 74 -5.65 -9.28 6.19
N MET A 75 -5.48 -8.73 7.40
CA MET A 75 -6.39 -8.87 8.55
C MET A 75 -7.11 -7.57 8.91
N GLY A 76 -6.71 -6.45 8.28
CA GLY A 76 -7.33 -5.14 8.39
C GLY A 76 -8.07 -4.74 7.11
N ASN A 77 -8.14 -3.43 6.84
CA ASN A 77 -8.90 -2.89 5.71
C ASN A 77 -8.00 -2.55 4.52
N LEU A 78 -8.43 -2.97 3.33
CA LEU A 78 -7.88 -2.56 2.05
C LEU A 78 -9.03 -1.97 1.23
N SER A 79 -8.92 -0.71 0.84
CA SER A 79 -9.93 0.02 0.07
C SER A 79 -9.32 0.81 -1.08
#